data_AF-A0A161UBE1-F1
#
_entry.id   AF-A0A161UBE1-F1
#
_cell.length_a   1.000
_cell.length_b   1.000
_cell.length_c   1.000
_cell.angle_alpha   90.00
_cell.angle_beta   90.00
_cell.angle_gamma   90.00
#
_symmetry.space_group_name_H-M   'P 1'
#
loop_
_entity.id
_entity.type
_entity.pdbx_description
1 polymer ?
#
loop_
_entity_poly.entity_id
_entity_poly.type
_entity_poly.pdbx_seq_one_letter_code
_entity_poly.pdbx_strand_id
1 'polypeptide(L)'
;MIKDILFDLKNLEYNDADNLMKREYIISLPTYQFLNKIKFFDSEILEILLYNICQRVVPSWESNLNDKQLRPAIFAFKRYLLSKDIDELVAYDTEILSPKVDCSYSDTSGAAATVYNSIRFVLTKDVVFATYALSDADIANTLDFEKWLEEIAVPNSLEKKICNYEETKAFSYDCYDDLYLSFFEELKLKS
;
A
#
# COMPACT_ATOMS: atom_id res chain seq x y z
N MET A 1 -8.47 -3.52 14.77
CA MET A 1 -8.79 -4.07 13.44
C MET A 1 -7.61 -3.99 12.48
N ILE A 2 -7.23 -2.83 11.90
CA ILE A 2 -6.05 -2.77 11.00
C ILE A 2 -4.76 -3.24 11.69
N LYS A 3 -4.53 -2.85 12.96
CA LYS A 3 -3.38 -3.33 13.74
C LYS A 3 -3.37 -4.85 13.92
N ASP A 4 -4.53 -5.46 14.15
CA ASP A 4 -4.65 -6.91 14.31
C ASP A 4 -4.42 -7.63 12.98
N ILE A 5 -4.92 -7.04 11.88
CA ILE A 5 -4.65 -7.50 10.51
C ILE A 5 -3.15 -7.49 10.20
N LEU A 6 -2.45 -6.40 10.55
CA LEU A 6 -1.02 -6.27 10.33
C LEU A 6 -0.21 -7.24 11.21
N PHE A 7 -0.65 -7.47 12.44
CA PHE A 7 -0.08 -8.48 13.32
C PHE A 7 -0.23 -9.89 12.73
N ASP A 8 -1.41 -10.24 12.22
CA ASP A 8 -1.64 -11.53 11.58
C ASP A 8 -0.83 -11.68 10.29
N LEU A 9 -0.77 -10.63 9.45
CA LEU A 9 0.07 -10.60 8.24
C LEU A 9 1.55 -10.87 8.54
N LYS A 10 2.08 -10.25 9.59
CA LYS A 10 3.46 -10.45 10.05
C LYS A 10 3.77 -11.92 10.39
N ASN A 11 2.77 -12.67 10.87
CA ASN A 11 2.94 -14.06 11.28
C ASN A 11 2.66 -15.08 10.16
N LEU A 12 2.31 -14.63 8.95
CA LEU A 12 2.17 -15.53 7.81
C LEU A 12 3.55 -15.86 7.24
N GLU A 13 3.74 -17.10 6.79
CA GLU A 13 4.82 -17.41 5.85
C GLU A 13 4.57 -16.60 4.58
N TYR A 14 5.31 -15.51 4.47
CA TYR A 14 5.23 -14.63 3.32
C TYR A 14 5.78 -15.36 2.11
N ASN A 15 4.95 -15.48 1.09
CA ASN A 15 5.31 -16.13 -0.16
C ASN A 15 5.29 -15.08 -1.26
N ASP A 16 6.44 -14.86 -1.89
CA ASP A 16 6.60 -13.91 -3.00
C ASP A 16 5.56 -14.18 -4.10
N ALA A 17 4.95 -13.11 -4.58
CA ALA A 17 3.89 -13.11 -5.57
C ALA A 17 4.13 -12.03 -6.64
N ASP A 18 4.40 -12.44 -7.86
CA ASP A 18 4.58 -11.51 -8.99
C ASP A 18 3.45 -11.64 -10.02
N ASN A 19 3.18 -10.58 -10.77
CA ASN A 19 2.18 -10.53 -11.85
C ASN A 19 2.44 -11.56 -12.97
N LEU A 20 3.66 -12.09 -13.06
CA LEU A 20 4.03 -13.19 -13.96
C LEU A 20 3.65 -14.58 -13.44
N MET A 21 3.33 -14.70 -12.15
CA MET A 21 2.94 -15.97 -11.54
C MET A 21 1.50 -16.33 -11.88
N LYS A 22 1.27 -17.63 -12.11
CA LYS A 22 -0.06 -18.15 -12.44
C LYS A 22 -1.04 -17.91 -11.31
N ARG A 23 -2.26 -17.52 -11.67
CA ARG A 23 -3.36 -17.26 -10.74
C ARG A 23 -3.58 -18.40 -9.74
N GLU A 24 -3.52 -19.65 -10.19
CA GLU A 24 -3.76 -20.83 -9.36
C GLU A 24 -2.73 -20.96 -8.23
N TYR A 25 -1.49 -20.58 -8.51
CA TYR A 25 -0.45 -20.52 -7.49
C TYR A 25 -0.76 -19.43 -6.46
N ILE A 26 -1.09 -18.21 -6.92
CA ILE A 26 -1.40 -17.07 -6.03
C ILE A 26 -2.57 -17.37 -5.09
N ILE A 27 -3.65 -17.97 -5.61
CA ILE A 27 -4.83 -18.32 -4.80
C ILE A 27 -4.48 -19.35 -3.71
N SER A 28 -3.45 -20.18 -3.93
CA SER A 28 -3.00 -21.16 -2.95
C SER A 28 -2.21 -20.56 -1.79
N LEU A 29 -1.71 -19.32 -1.93
CA LEU A 29 -0.83 -18.69 -0.94
C LEU A 29 -1.58 -18.33 0.37
N PRO A 30 -0.95 -18.50 1.54
CA PRO A 30 -1.51 -18.06 2.83
C PRO A 30 -1.91 -16.58 2.83
N THR A 31 -1.07 -15.72 2.24
CA THR A 31 -1.32 -14.28 2.09
C THR A 31 -2.64 -14.02 1.34
N TYR A 32 -2.85 -14.66 0.20
CA TYR A 32 -4.11 -14.53 -0.55
C TYR A 32 -5.31 -14.97 0.29
N GLN A 33 -5.21 -16.13 0.94
CA GLN A 33 -6.31 -16.68 1.75
C GLN A 33 -6.69 -15.72 2.88
N PHE A 34 -5.70 -15.09 3.51
CA PHE A 34 -5.89 -14.11 4.57
C PHE A 34 -6.52 -12.82 4.05
N LEU A 35 -5.97 -12.22 2.99
CA LEU A 35 -6.54 -11.01 2.37
C LEU A 35 -7.96 -11.25 1.85
N ASN A 36 -8.24 -12.45 1.32
CA ASN A 36 -9.57 -12.81 0.85
C ASN A 36 -10.57 -12.95 2.00
N LYS A 37 -10.14 -13.41 3.18
CA LYS A 37 -10.97 -13.37 4.39
C LYS A 37 -11.28 -11.92 4.78
N ILE A 38 -10.28 -11.03 4.81
CA ILE A 38 -10.51 -9.60 5.11
C ILE A 38 -11.52 -9.01 4.13
N LYS A 39 -11.28 -9.18 2.82
CA LYS A 39 -12.21 -8.70 1.78
C LYS A 39 -13.63 -9.22 2.00
N PHE A 40 -13.77 -10.50 2.35
CA PHE A 40 -15.07 -11.12 2.59
C PHE A 40 -15.80 -10.50 3.79
N PHE A 41 -15.08 -10.20 4.87
CA PHE A 41 -15.67 -9.53 6.04
C PHE A 41 -15.99 -8.07 5.77
N ASP A 42 -15.03 -7.33 5.21
CA ASP A 42 -15.18 -5.93 4.87
C ASP A 42 -14.11 -5.52 3.82
N SER A 43 -14.58 -5.32 2.59
CA SER A 43 -13.72 -4.90 1.46
C SER A 43 -13.10 -3.52 1.69
N GLU A 44 -13.78 -2.62 2.40
CA GLU A 44 -13.31 -1.26 2.62
C GLU A 44 -12.05 -1.26 3.49
N ILE A 45 -11.96 -2.15 4.48
CA ILE A 45 -10.73 -2.30 5.29
C ILE A 45 -9.53 -2.64 4.42
N LEU A 46 -9.69 -3.55 3.46
CA LEU A 46 -8.61 -3.95 2.57
C LEU A 46 -8.20 -2.80 1.64
N GLU A 47 -9.16 -2.01 1.15
CA GLU A 47 -8.87 -0.80 0.36
C GLU A 47 -8.07 0.22 1.17
N ILE A 48 -8.42 0.44 2.44
CA ILE A 48 -7.72 1.36 3.34
C ILE A 48 -6.31 0.86 3.64
N LEU A 49 -6.15 -0.44 3.89
CA LEU A 49 -4.84 -1.05 4.10
C LEU A 49 -3.94 -0.82 2.87
N LEU A 50 -4.44 -1.10 1.66
CA LEU A 50 -3.70 -0.91 0.42
C LEU A 50 -3.37 0.55 0.15
N TYR A 51 -4.27 1.48 0.47
CA TYR A 51 -3.98 2.91 0.40
C TYR A 51 -2.81 3.31 1.32
N ASN A 52 -2.80 2.83 2.57
CA ASN A 52 -1.69 3.11 3.49
C ASN A 52 -0.37 2.51 3.01
N ILE A 53 -0.40 1.29 2.47
CA ILE A 53 0.75 0.65 1.83
C ILE A 53 1.28 1.52 0.68
N CYS A 54 0.39 1.99 -0.20
CA CYS A 54 0.74 2.87 -1.32
C CYS A 54 1.44 4.15 -0.86
N GLN A 55 0.97 4.77 0.24
CA GLN A 55 1.63 5.96 0.78
C GLN A 55 3.06 5.67 1.26
N ARG A 56 3.29 4.48 1.84
CA ARG A 56 4.57 4.09 2.43
C ARG A 56 5.63 3.69 1.41
N VAL A 57 5.25 3.31 0.18
CA VAL A 57 6.21 2.99 -0.89
C VAL A 57 6.64 4.22 -1.72
N VAL A 58 5.96 5.36 -1.59
CA VAL A 58 6.29 6.61 -2.33
C VAL A 58 7.76 7.01 -2.19
N PRO A 59 8.38 7.00 -0.99
CA PRO A 59 9.77 7.44 -0.85
C PRO A 59 10.75 6.63 -1.69
N SER A 60 10.51 5.33 -1.87
CA SER A 60 11.35 4.45 -2.70
C SER A 60 11.34 4.86 -4.17
N TRP A 61 10.24 5.45 -4.64
CA TRP A 61 10.18 6.09 -5.96
C TRP A 61 10.87 7.45 -5.97
N GLU A 62 10.44 8.37 -5.11
CA GLU A 62 10.82 9.78 -5.23
C GLU A 62 12.30 10.03 -4.91
N SER A 63 12.87 9.29 -3.96
CA SER A 63 14.28 9.48 -3.58
C SER A 63 15.25 9.01 -4.67
N ASN A 64 14.91 7.93 -5.38
CA ASN A 64 15.75 7.33 -6.42
C ASN A 64 15.58 7.96 -7.81
N LEU A 65 14.42 8.57 -8.07
CA LEU A 65 14.08 9.14 -9.37
C LEU A 65 13.93 10.66 -9.36
N ASN A 66 13.80 11.30 -8.19
CA ASN A 66 13.45 12.72 -8.05
C ASN A 66 12.19 13.07 -8.86
N ASP A 67 11.18 12.21 -8.79
CA ASP A 67 9.94 12.26 -9.57
C ASP A 67 8.74 12.09 -8.62
N LYS A 68 7.62 12.76 -8.91
CA LYS A 68 6.37 12.74 -8.14
C LYS A 68 5.22 12.02 -8.86
N GLN A 69 5.49 11.28 -9.94
CA GLN A 69 4.49 10.65 -10.80
C GLN A 69 3.51 9.71 -10.08
N LEU A 70 3.90 9.09 -8.95
CA LEU A 70 2.99 8.24 -8.16
C LEU A 70 1.95 9.05 -7.36
N ARG A 71 2.22 10.32 -7.04
CA ARG A 71 1.34 11.11 -6.16
C ARG A 71 -0.06 11.30 -6.74
N PRO A 72 -0.26 11.69 -8.03
CA PRO A 72 -1.60 11.82 -8.60
C PRO A 72 -2.47 10.57 -8.48
N ALA A 73 -1.89 9.37 -8.66
CA ALA A 73 -2.59 8.09 -8.50
C ALA A 73 -3.05 7.87 -7.05
N ILE A 74 -2.17 8.14 -6.09
CA ILE A 74 -2.48 8.02 -4.65
C ILE A 74 -3.54 9.05 -4.23
N PHE A 75 -3.53 10.25 -4.80
CA PHE A 75 -4.57 11.25 -4.57
C PHE A 75 -5.93 10.80 -5.12
N ALA A 76 -5.97 10.21 -6.32
CA ALA A 76 -7.19 9.64 -6.88
C ALA A 76 -7.71 8.50 -5.99
N PHE A 77 -6.83 7.64 -5.46
CA PHE A 77 -7.21 6.59 -4.50
C PHE A 77 -7.78 7.19 -3.20
N LYS A 78 -7.16 8.23 -2.65
CA LYS A 78 -7.71 8.95 -1.49
C LYS A 78 -9.12 9.49 -1.76
N ARG A 79 -9.33 10.12 -2.92
CA ARG A 79 -10.66 10.65 -3.30
C ARG A 79 -11.67 9.53 -3.46
N TYR A 80 -11.30 8.42 -4.07
CA TYR A 80 -12.14 7.21 -4.10
C TYR A 80 -12.53 6.76 -2.69
N LEU A 81 -11.61 6.68 -1.73
CA LEU A 81 -11.96 6.24 -0.37
C LEU A 81 -13.03 7.14 0.27
N LEU A 82 -13.04 8.44 -0.08
CA LEU A 82 -14.00 9.43 0.41
C LEU A 82 -15.34 9.44 -0.31
N SER A 83 -15.35 9.34 -1.64
CA SER A 83 -16.56 9.50 -2.47
C SER A 83 -17.13 8.17 -2.97
N LYS A 84 -16.32 7.11 -2.94
CA LYS A 84 -16.52 5.83 -3.65
C LYS A 84 -16.68 5.99 -5.17
N ASP A 85 -16.26 7.14 -5.72
CA ASP A 85 -16.22 7.41 -7.15
C ASP A 85 -14.95 6.84 -7.78
N ILE A 86 -15.10 6.02 -8.83
CA ILE A 86 -14.01 5.32 -9.50
C ILE A 86 -13.48 6.07 -10.73
N ASP A 87 -14.16 7.09 -11.22
CA ASP A 87 -13.86 7.69 -12.54
C ASP A 87 -12.42 8.19 -12.64
N GLU A 88 -11.90 8.81 -11.58
CA GLU A 88 -10.51 9.25 -11.53
C GLU A 88 -9.51 8.10 -11.38
N LEU A 89 -9.89 7.01 -10.71
CA LEU A 89 -9.03 5.83 -10.54
C LEU A 89 -8.84 5.06 -11.85
N VAL A 90 -9.86 5.04 -12.72
CA VAL A 90 -9.79 4.39 -14.04
C VAL A 90 -8.67 4.99 -14.90
N ALA A 91 -8.35 6.27 -14.74
CA ALA A 91 -7.22 6.91 -15.42
C ALA A 91 -5.85 6.31 -15.03
N TYR A 92 -5.79 5.55 -13.95
CA TYR A 92 -4.60 4.86 -13.45
C TYR A 92 -4.70 3.33 -13.55
N ASP A 93 -5.65 2.80 -14.33
CA ASP A 93 -5.72 1.37 -14.74
C ASP A 93 -4.68 1.03 -15.83
N THR A 94 -3.55 1.70 -15.79
CA THR A 94 -2.40 1.46 -16.66
C THR A 94 -1.16 1.45 -15.81
N GLU A 95 -0.31 0.46 -16.02
CA GLU A 95 0.90 0.27 -15.24
C GLU A 95 1.81 1.50 -15.32
N ILE A 96 2.22 2.01 -14.16
CA ILE A 96 3.26 3.02 -14.06
C ILE A 96 4.59 2.25 -14.06
N LEU A 97 5.38 2.42 -15.11
CA LEU A 97 6.66 1.73 -15.23
C LEU A 97 7.77 2.60 -14.65
N SER A 98 8.70 1.97 -13.92
CA SER A 98 9.94 2.66 -13.55
C SER A 98 10.70 3.06 -14.82
N PRO A 99 11.19 4.31 -14.92
CA PRO A 99 11.99 4.76 -16.05
C PRO A 99 13.36 4.09 -16.11
N LYS A 100 13.75 3.32 -15.08
CA LYS A 100 15.04 2.63 -14.97
C LYS A 100 14.81 1.14 -14.81
N VAL A 101 15.38 0.34 -15.72
CA VAL A 101 15.16 -1.12 -15.84
C VAL A 101 16.26 -1.93 -15.13
N ASP A 102 17.24 -1.27 -14.52
CA ASP A 102 18.33 -1.94 -13.80
C ASP A 102 17.86 -2.45 -12.43
N CYS A 103 18.41 -3.59 -12.00
CA CYS A 103 18.16 -4.22 -10.70
C CYS A 103 18.47 -3.27 -9.52
N SER A 104 19.32 -2.27 -9.71
CA SER A 104 19.58 -1.21 -8.72
C SER A 104 18.37 -0.31 -8.42
N TYR A 105 17.28 -0.44 -9.18
CA TYR A 105 16.03 0.32 -9.04
C TYR A 105 14.82 -0.60 -8.84
N SER A 106 15.03 -1.84 -8.37
CA SER A 106 13.95 -2.78 -8.09
C SER A 106 12.92 -2.22 -7.10
N ASP A 107 13.36 -1.38 -6.17
CA ASP A 107 12.52 -0.68 -5.19
C ASP A 107 11.56 0.32 -5.84
N THR A 108 12.02 1.07 -6.85
CA THR A 108 11.16 1.98 -7.63
C THR A 108 10.12 1.21 -8.43
N SER A 109 10.49 0.05 -8.99
CA SER A 109 9.57 -0.82 -9.72
C SER A 109 8.53 -1.42 -8.77
N GLY A 110 8.96 -1.90 -7.60
CA GLY A 110 8.06 -2.36 -6.54
C GLY A 110 7.10 -1.26 -6.09
N ALA A 111 7.56 -0.03 -5.92
CA ALA A 111 6.70 1.10 -5.52
C ALA A 111 5.61 1.39 -6.56
N ALA A 112 5.97 1.38 -7.84
CA ALA A 112 5.01 1.64 -8.91
C ALA A 112 4.02 0.48 -9.10
N ALA A 113 4.50 -0.76 -9.05
CA ALA A 113 3.67 -1.96 -9.13
C ALA A 113 2.70 -2.08 -7.94
N THR A 114 3.14 -1.72 -6.72
CA THR A 114 2.30 -1.62 -5.51
C THR A 114 1.10 -0.71 -5.74
N VAL A 115 1.35 0.51 -6.26
CA VAL A 115 0.30 1.51 -6.50
C VAL A 115 -0.66 1.00 -7.57
N TYR A 116 -0.13 0.51 -8.69
CA TYR A 116 -0.93 -0.04 -9.77
C TYR A 116 -1.81 -1.22 -9.31
N ASN A 117 -1.23 -2.23 -8.66
CA ASN A 117 -1.95 -3.41 -8.20
C ASN A 117 -2.98 -3.08 -7.11
N SER A 118 -2.72 -2.09 -6.27
CA SER A 118 -3.71 -1.59 -5.31
C SER A 118 -4.92 -0.96 -6.00
N ILE A 119 -4.70 -0.14 -7.03
CA ILE A 119 -5.77 0.45 -7.84
C ILE A 119 -6.54 -0.64 -8.61
N ARG A 120 -5.83 -1.62 -9.19
CA ARG A 120 -6.44 -2.78 -9.83
C ARG A 120 -7.34 -3.56 -8.89
N PHE A 121 -6.93 -3.77 -7.65
CA PHE A 121 -7.79 -4.37 -6.65
C PHE A 121 -9.05 -3.53 -6.43
N VAL A 122 -8.93 -2.20 -6.29
CA VAL A 122 -10.10 -1.33 -6.10
C VAL A 122 -11.09 -1.44 -7.26
N LEU A 123 -10.60 -1.44 -8.50
CA LEU A 123 -11.42 -1.48 -9.71
C LEU A 123 -12.06 -2.86 -9.97
N THR A 124 -11.36 -3.95 -9.65
CA THR A 124 -11.78 -5.32 -10.00
C THR A 124 -12.33 -6.12 -8.81
N LYS A 125 -12.01 -5.68 -7.59
CA LYS A 125 -12.19 -6.41 -6.33
C LYS A 125 -11.52 -7.79 -6.32
N ASP A 126 -10.53 -8.03 -7.17
CA ASP A 126 -9.82 -9.30 -7.23
C ASP A 126 -8.61 -9.32 -6.30
N VAL A 127 -8.64 -10.21 -5.30
CA VAL A 127 -7.65 -10.30 -4.21
C VAL A 127 -6.27 -10.69 -4.73
N VAL A 128 -6.19 -11.26 -5.93
CA VAL A 128 -4.90 -11.52 -6.60
C VAL A 128 -4.10 -10.23 -6.73
N PHE A 129 -4.72 -9.11 -7.10
CA PHE A 129 -4.03 -7.82 -7.17
C PHE A 129 -3.65 -7.27 -5.80
N ALA A 130 -4.47 -7.47 -4.77
CA ALA A 130 -4.07 -7.10 -3.40
C ALA A 130 -2.86 -7.91 -2.91
N THR A 131 -2.73 -9.16 -3.37
CA THR A 131 -1.61 -10.04 -3.04
C THR A 131 -0.34 -9.59 -3.77
N TYR A 132 -0.44 -9.25 -5.05
CA TYR A 132 0.67 -8.65 -5.79
C TYR A 132 1.11 -7.32 -5.18
N ALA A 133 0.17 -6.44 -4.85
CA ALA A 133 0.47 -5.15 -4.24
C ALA A 133 1.26 -5.29 -2.93
N LEU A 134 0.91 -6.28 -2.10
CA LEU A 134 1.67 -6.55 -0.88
C LEU A 134 3.06 -7.12 -1.17
N SER A 135 3.19 -7.96 -2.20
CA SER A 135 4.47 -8.48 -2.71
C SER A 135 5.41 -7.40 -3.20
N ASP A 136 4.89 -6.52 -4.05
CA ASP A 136 5.64 -5.43 -4.65
C ASP A 136 6.09 -4.42 -3.60
N ALA A 137 5.30 -4.26 -2.54
CA ALA A 137 5.60 -3.32 -1.48
C ALA A 137 6.73 -3.80 -0.57
N ASP A 138 6.92 -5.11 -0.42
CA ASP A 138 8.10 -5.68 0.23
C ASP A 138 9.37 -5.39 -0.58
N ILE A 139 9.31 -5.53 -1.91
CA ILE A 139 10.42 -5.17 -2.81
C ILE A 139 10.74 -3.66 -2.73
N ALA A 140 9.69 -2.83 -2.66
CA ALA A 140 9.83 -1.38 -2.56
C ALA A 140 10.47 -0.94 -1.24
N ASN A 141 10.33 -1.72 -0.20
CA ASN A 141 10.72 -1.32 1.14
C ASN A 141 12.21 -1.64 1.40
N THR A 142 12.93 -0.66 1.94
CA THR A 142 14.36 -0.80 2.29
C THR A 142 14.58 -1.13 3.77
N LEU A 143 13.50 -1.10 4.57
CA LEU A 143 13.48 -1.52 5.96
C LEU A 143 13.14 -3.01 6.05
N ASP A 144 13.44 -3.62 7.21
CA ASP A 144 12.90 -4.94 7.57
C ASP A 144 11.36 -4.91 7.44
N PHE A 145 10.79 -5.87 6.69
CA PHE A 145 9.36 -5.96 6.38
C PHE A 145 8.50 -5.89 7.65
N GLU A 146 8.96 -6.49 8.75
CA GLU A 146 8.27 -6.43 10.03
C GLU A 146 8.15 -5.00 10.59
N LYS A 147 9.22 -4.20 10.47
CA LYS A 147 9.24 -2.80 10.93
C LYS A 147 8.38 -1.91 10.05
N TRP A 148 8.31 -2.24 8.75
CA TRP A 148 7.48 -1.50 7.80
C TRP A 148 5.99 -1.77 7.98
N LEU A 149 5.59 -3.00 8.31
CA LEU A 149 4.20 -3.30 8.70
C LEU A 149 3.80 -2.56 9.98
N GLU A 150 4.72 -2.41 10.94
CA GLU A 150 4.50 -1.59 12.14
C GLU A 150 4.33 -0.11 11.78
N GLU A 151 5.10 0.41 10.82
CA GLU A 151 4.94 1.77 10.29
C GLU A 151 3.60 1.98 9.57
N ILE A 152 3.12 1.01 8.78
CA ILE A 152 1.77 1.05 8.19
C ILE A 152 0.68 1.08 9.27
N ALA A 153 0.92 0.43 10.42
CA ALA A 153 0.00 0.41 11.55
C ALA A 153 -0.07 1.74 12.32
N VAL A 154 0.91 2.63 12.11
CA VAL A 154 1.01 3.94 12.75
C VAL A 154 0.44 5.02 11.81
N PRO A 155 -0.65 5.70 12.23
CA PRO A 155 -1.16 6.87 11.54
C PRO A 155 -0.07 7.93 11.35
N ASN A 156 0.07 8.46 10.13
CA ASN A 156 0.98 9.57 9.84
C ASN A 156 0.73 10.79 10.78
N SER A 157 -0.48 10.96 11.32
CA SER A 157 -0.83 12.03 12.25
C SER A 157 -0.29 11.88 13.68
N LEU A 158 0.22 10.69 14.03
CA LEU A 158 0.96 10.46 15.28
C LEU A 158 2.47 10.66 15.11
N GLU A 159 2.97 10.80 13.88
CA GLU A 159 4.36 11.13 13.54
C GLU A 159 4.63 12.65 13.60
N LYS A 160 4.06 13.39 14.57
CA LYS A 160 4.47 14.80 14.87
C LYS A 160 5.90 14.93 15.40
N LYS A 161 6.72 13.88 15.29
CA LYS A 161 8.16 13.99 15.46
C LYS A 161 8.76 14.32 14.10
N ILE A 162 9.32 15.52 14.02
CA ILE A 162 10.31 15.93 13.04
C ILE A 162 11.44 14.88 13.09
N CYS A 163 11.33 13.83 12.28
CA CYS A 163 12.43 12.91 12.01
C CYS A 163 13.37 13.65 11.07
N ASN A 164 14.46 14.18 11.65
CA ASN A 164 15.57 14.68 10.85
C ASN A 164 16.18 13.49 10.09
N TYR A 165 16.33 13.66 8.78
CA TYR A 165 16.84 12.71 7.79
C TYR A 165 18.11 11.95 8.23
N GLU A 166 18.95 12.58 9.06
CA GLU A 166 20.26 12.07 9.42
C GLU A 166 20.26 10.88 10.40
N GLU A 167 19.15 10.63 11.13
CA GLU A 167 19.15 9.60 12.19
C GLU A 167 18.54 8.24 11.78
N THR A 168 17.68 8.17 10.77
CA THR A 168 16.94 6.92 10.43
C THR A 168 16.88 6.54 8.95
N LYS A 169 17.37 7.38 8.02
CA LYS A 169 17.03 7.30 6.58
C LYS A 169 15.51 7.29 6.28
N ALA A 170 14.66 7.60 7.27
CA ALA A 170 13.22 7.73 7.10
C ALA A 170 12.85 9.22 7.16
N PHE A 171 12.11 9.69 6.15
CA PHE A 171 11.93 11.13 5.89
C PHE A 171 10.65 11.73 6.47
N SER A 172 10.74 13.04 6.69
CA SER A 172 9.67 13.97 7.08
C SER A 172 8.58 14.08 6.00
N TYR A 173 7.33 13.85 6.40
CA TYR A 173 6.16 14.11 5.56
C TYR A 173 5.55 15.47 5.91
N ASP A 174 5.63 16.41 4.98
CA ASP A 174 4.75 17.56 5.00
C ASP A 174 3.36 17.15 4.49
N CYS A 175 2.35 17.36 5.36
CA CYS A 175 0.94 17.61 5.04
C CYS A 175 -0.06 16.44 4.89
N TYR A 176 -0.43 15.62 5.90
CA TYR A 176 -1.75 14.93 5.89
C TYR A 176 -2.29 14.59 7.30
N ASP A 177 -2.82 15.58 8.03
CA ASP A 177 -3.19 15.40 9.45
C ASP A 177 -4.70 15.19 9.74
N ASP A 178 -5.64 15.64 8.90
CA ASP A 178 -7.04 15.79 9.37
C ASP A 178 -8.00 14.62 9.03
N LEU A 179 -7.66 13.76 8.07
CA LEU A 179 -8.61 12.75 7.55
C LEU A 179 -8.52 11.40 8.26
N TYR A 180 -7.36 11.08 8.84
CA TYR A 180 -7.12 9.77 9.45
C TYR A 180 -7.81 9.64 10.82
N LEU A 181 -7.83 10.74 11.60
CA LEU A 181 -8.46 10.78 12.92
C LEU A 181 -9.99 10.74 12.83
N SER A 182 -10.58 11.51 11.89
CA SER A 182 -12.04 11.55 11.69
C SER A 182 -12.60 10.19 11.22
N PHE A 183 -11.88 9.50 10.34
CA PHE A 183 -12.29 8.18 9.84
C PHE A 183 -12.23 7.08 10.92
N PHE A 184 -11.21 7.09 11.80
CA PHE A 184 -11.14 6.14 12.93
C PHE A 184 -12.11 6.48 14.06
N GLU A 185 -12.44 7.75 14.27
CA GLU A 185 -13.51 8.15 15.19
C GLU A 185 -14.88 7.70 14.67
N GLU A 186 -15.15 7.81 13.37
CA GLU A 186 -16.38 7.26 12.77
C GLU A 186 -16.46 5.73 12.85
N LEU A 187 -15.34 5.01 12.67
CA LEU A 187 -15.32 3.56 12.83
C LEU A 187 -15.51 3.10 14.29
N LYS A 188 -15.02 3.85 15.28
CA LYS A 188 -15.29 3.58 16.71
C LYS A 188 -16.73 3.84 17.12
N LEU A 189 -17.43 4.73 16.41
CA LEU A 189 -18.84 5.05 16.69
C LEU A 189 -19.82 4.03 16.07
N LYS A 190 -19.35 3.14 15.19
CA LYS A 190 -20.15 2.10 14.53
C LYS A 190 -19.96 0.69 15.13
N SER A 191 -19.13 0.53 16.17
CA SER A 191 -18.98 -0.69 16.99
C SER A 191 -19.70 -0.55 18.33
#